data_AF-A0A174H3M5-F1
#
_entry.id   AF-A0A174H3M5-F1
#
_cell.length_a   1.000
_cell.length_b   1.000
_cell.length_c   1.000
_cell.angle_alpha   90.00
_cell.angle_beta   90.00
_cell.angle_gamma   90.00
#
_symmetry.space_group_name_H-M   'P 1'
#
loop_
_entity.id
_entity.type
_entity.pdbx_description
1 polymer ?
#
loop_
_entity_poly.entity_id
_entity_poly.type
_entity_poly.pdbx_seq_one_letter_code
_entity_poly.pdbx_strand_id
1 'polypeptide(L)'
;MYPTKDGLTKIETTFYEDTVWLSIDQIAELFQCDRSVIVKHVRNIFKEGELDKNSVLAKFAYTATDGKKYNVDCYNLDVIISVGYRVKSHRGTQFRIWTMGILKEYMKK
;
A
#
# COMPACT_ATOMS: atom_id res chain seq x y z
N MET A 1 3.93 5.60 10.32
CA MET A 1 2.85 4.61 10.57
C MET A 1 1.50 5.29 10.43
N TYR A 2 0.58 4.74 9.64
CA TYR A 2 -0.82 5.17 9.60
C TYR A 2 -1.57 4.51 10.78
N PRO A 3 -1.98 5.26 11.82
CA PRO A 3 -2.74 4.69 12.92
C PRO A 3 -4.20 4.57 12.48
N THR A 4 -4.67 3.35 12.21
CA THR A 4 -6.11 3.10 12.13
C THR A 4 -6.71 3.34 13.53
N LYS A 5 -7.75 4.18 13.61
CA LYS A 5 -8.39 4.57 14.89
C LYS A 5 -8.89 3.39 15.73
N ASP A 6 -9.05 2.21 15.13
CA ASP A 6 -9.58 1.04 15.81
C ASP A 6 -8.50 0.08 16.34
N GLY A 7 -7.22 0.33 16.06
CA GLY A 7 -6.13 -0.60 16.43
C GLY A 7 -6.21 -2.00 15.79
N LEU A 8 -7.20 -2.24 14.93
CA LEU A 8 -7.60 -3.57 14.43
C LEU A 8 -6.78 -4.07 13.25
N THR A 9 -6.10 -3.19 12.50
CA THR A 9 -5.35 -3.62 11.31
C THR A 9 -3.86 -3.64 11.62
N LYS A 10 -3.42 -4.71 12.29
CA LYS A 10 -2.00 -5.02 12.44
C LYS A 10 -1.52 -5.67 11.13
N ILE A 11 -1.40 -4.88 10.07
CA ILE A 11 -0.82 -5.37 8.82
C ILE A 11 0.63 -5.73 9.11
N GLU A 12 1.02 -6.96 8.79
CA GLU A 12 2.41 -7.38 8.78
C GLU A 12 3.17 -6.59 7.71
N THR A 13 3.60 -5.39 8.09
CA THR A 13 4.31 -4.45 7.22
C THR A 13 5.76 -4.86 7.15
N THR A 14 6.23 -5.15 5.93
CA THR A 14 7.67 -5.32 5.71
C THR A 14 8.29 -3.94 5.57
N PHE A 15 9.06 -3.53 6.58
CA PHE A 15 9.91 -2.35 6.50
C PHE A 15 11.23 -2.75 5.86
N TYR A 16 11.58 -2.13 4.75
CA TYR A 16 12.85 -2.35 4.05
C TYR A 16 13.29 -1.05 3.37
N GLU A 17 14.55 -0.67 3.54
CA GLU A 17 15.14 0.57 3.01
C GLU A 17 14.30 1.83 3.34
N ASP A 18 13.97 2.00 4.62
CA ASP A 18 13.22 3.16 5.15
C ASP A 18 11.82 3.39 4.54
N THR A 19 11.30 2.42 3.79
CA THR A 19 9.95 2.47 3.23
C THR A 19 9.14 1.23 3.59
N VAL A 20 7.84 1.31 3.36
CA VAL A 20 6.89 0.22 3.61
C VAL A 20 6.60 -0.49 2.30
N TRP A 21 6.68 -1.82 2.34
CA TRP A 21 6.32 -2.69 1.23
C TRP A 21 5.09 -3.51 1.61
N LEU A 22 4.08 -3.47 0.75
CA LEU A 22 2.84 -4.24 0.92
C LEU A 22 2.50 -5.04 -0.32
N SER A 23 2.02 -6.27 -0.15
CA SER A 23 1.39 -7.04 -1.22
C SER A 23 0.02 -6.46 -1.58
N ILE A 24 -0.53 -6.84 -2.74
CA ILE A 24 -1.90 -6.45 -3.14
C ILE A 24 -2.92 -6.83 -2.07
N ASP A 25 -2.76 -7.99 -1.44
CA ASP A 25 -3.67 -8.50 -0.42
C ASP A 25 -3.62 -7.63 0.85
N GLN A 26 -2.42 -7.21 1.25
CA GLN A 26 -2.24 -6.29 2.39
C GLN A 26 -2.77 -4.88 2.09
N ILE A 27 -2.62 -4.39 0.86
CA ILE A 27 -3.19 -3.10 0.43
C ILE A 27 -4.72 -3.18 0.42
N ALA A 28 -5.29 -4.30 -0.02
CA ALA A 28 -6.73 -4.54 0.01
C ALA A 28 -7.27 -4.54 1.45
N GLU A 29 -6.55 -5.17 2.39
CA GLU A 29 -6.87 -5.15 3.81
C GLU A 29 -6.76 -3.73 4.41
N LEU A 30 -5.68 -3.00 4.11
CA LEU A 30 -5.46 -1.61 4.55
C LEU A 30 -6.64 -0.71 4.19
N PHE A 31 -7.11 -0.82 2.96
CA PHE A 31 -8.18 0.01 2.44
C PHE A 31 -9.57 -0.62 2.57
N GLN A 32 -9.70 -1.81 3.17
CA GLN A 32 -10.94 -2.57 3.30
C GLN A 32 -11.73 -2.59 1.99
N CYS A 33 -11.10 -3.07 0.92
CA CYS A 33 -11.70 -3.16 -0.40
C CYS A 33 -11.25 -4.43 -1.12
N ASP A 34 -11.95 -4.78 -2.19
CA ASP A 34 -11.66 -6.01 -2.91
C ASP A 34 -10.27 -5.98 -3.55
N ARG A 35 -9.59 -7.13 -3.50
CA ARG A 35 -8.30 -7.37 -4.15
C ARG A 35 -8.31 -6.94 -5.63
N SER A 36 -9.41 -7.22 -6.34
CA SER A 36 -9.58 -6.89 -7.76
C SER A 36 -9.53 -5.38 -8.02
N VAL A 37 -10.03 -4.56 -7.08
CA VAL A 37 -10.00 -3.10 -7.14
C VAL A 37 -8.57 -2.60 -7.02
N ILE A 38 -7.80 -3.16 -6.09
CA ILE A 38 -6.37 -2.81 -5.93
C ILE A 38 -5.59 -3.17 -7.19
N VAL A 39 -5.76 -4.39 -7.72
CA VAL A 39 -5.09 -4.82 -8.97
C VAL A 39 -5.43 -3.87 -10.12
N LYS A 40 -6.69 -3.45 -10.24
CA LYS A 40 -7.11 -2.48 -11.26
C LYS A 40 -6.38 -1.15 -11.11
N HIS A 41 -6.31 -0.59 -9.91
CA HIS A 41 -5.65 0.70 -9.69
C HIS A 41 -4.14 0.62 -9.93
N VAL A 42 -3.47 -0.42 -9.44
CA VAL A 42 -2.03 -0.64 -9.67
C VAL A 42 -1.73 -0.77 -11.16
N ARG A 43 -2.54 -1.53 -11.91
CA ARG A 43 -2.40 -1.64 -13.36
C ARG A 43 -2.55 -0.28 -14.05
N ASN A 44 -3.53 0.53 -13.64
CA ASN A 44 -3.77 1.83 -14.24
C ASN A 44 -2.63 2.81 -13.94
N ILE A 45 -2.08 2.81 -12.72
CA ILE A 45 -0.92 3.62 -12.32
C ILE A 45 0.24 3.42 -13.31
N PHE A 46 0.58 2.16 -13.60
CA PHE A 46 1.65 1.84 -14.55
C PHE A 46 1.27 2.15 -16.00
N LYS A 47 0.02 1.92 -16.38
CA LYS A 47 -0.45 2.22 -17.74
C LYS A 47 -0.44 3.72 -18.04
N GLU A 48 -0.74 4.54 -17.04
CA GLU A 48 -0.75 6.01 -17.12
C GLU A 48 0.67 6.60 -17.02
N GLY A 49 1.68 5.79 -16.66
CA GLY A 49 3.05 6.25 -16.49
C GLY A 49 3.27 7.12 -15.25
N GLU A 50 2.37 7.06 -14.27
CA GLU A 50 2.52 7.82 -13.02
C GLU A 50 3.71 7.34 -12.20
N LEU A 51 3.94 6.02 -12.17
CA LEU A 51 5.07 5.40 -11.49
C LEU A 51 5.78 4.41 -12.44
N ASP A 52 7.10 4.33 -12.30
CA ASP A 52 7.90 3.31 -12.99
C ASP A 52 7.89 2.01 -12.18
N LYS A 53 7.49 0.91 -12.84
CA LYS A 53 7.34 -0.40 -12.21
C LYS A 53 8.64 -0.90 -11.59
N ASN A 54 9.80 -0.62 -12.19
CA ASN A 54 11.09 -1.12 -11.68
C ASN A 54 11.51 -0.46 -10.37
N SER A 55 10.98 0.73 -10.08
CA SER A 55 11.34 1.51 -8.89
C SER A 55 10.43 1.23 -7.69
N VAL A 56 9.24 0.68 -7.92
CA VAL A 56 8.19 0.57 -6.89
C VAL A 56 7.71 -0.86 -6.64
N LEU A 57 8.31 -1.86 -7.30
CA LEU A 57 7.96 -3.27 -7.19
C LEU A 57 9.17 -4.09 -6.75
N ALA A 58 9.00 -4.88 -5.70
CA ALA A 58 9.99 -5.85 -5.24
C ALA A 58 9.34 -7.22 -5.01
N LYS A 59 10.12 -8.29 -5.19
CA LYS A 59 9.68 -9.66 -4.91
C LYS A 59 10.22 -10.10 -3.55
N PHE A 60 9.32 -10.38 -2.62
CA PHE A 60 9.67 -10.93 -1.31
C PHE A 60 9.41 -12.43 -1.28
N ALA A 61 10.38 -13.19 -0.78
CA ALA A 61 10.26 -14.63 -0.63
C ALA A 61 9.57 -14.95 0.71
N TYR A 62 8.39 -15.55 0.63
CA TYR A 62 7.65 -16.06 1.79
C TYR A 62 7.76 -17.58 1.82
N THR A 63 8.12 -18.14 2.98
CA THR A 63 8.11 -19.59 3.20
C THR A 63 6.77 -19.95 3.80
N ALA A 64 5.95 -20.69 3.08
CA ALA A 64 4.69 -21.18 3.60
C ALA A 64 4.91 -22.35 4.56
N THR A 65 3.87 -22.70 5.32
CA THR A 65 3.86 -23.80 6.30
C THR A 65 4.12 -25.17 5.68
N ASP A 66 3.98 -25.30 4.35
CA ASP A 66 4.32 -26.50 3.56
C ASP A 66 5.80 -26.57 3.16
N GLY A 67 6.64 -25.62 3.59
CA GLY A 67 8.06 -25.53 3.27
C GLY A 67 8.36 -24.96 1.87
N LYS A 68 7.34 -24.60 1.08
CA LYS A 68 7.55 -24.02 -0.25
C LYS A 68 7.79 -22.51 -0.15
N LYS A 69 8.76 -22.04 -0.93
CA LYS A 69 9.05 -20.61 -1.08
C LYS A 69 8.23 -20.04 -2.23
N TYR A 70 7.43 -19.03 -1.92
CA TYR A 70 6.66 -18.27 -2.90
C TYR A 70 7.23 -16.86 -2.98
N ASN A 71 7.46 -16.38 -4.20
CA ASN A 71 7.79 -14.98 -4.43
C ASN A 71 6.49 -14.19 -4.56
N VAL A 72 6.29 -13.22 -3.69
CA VAL A 72 5.13 -12.32 -3.72
C VAL A 72 5.59 -10.94 -4.17
N ASP A 73 4.88 -10.39 -5.13
CA ASP A 73 5.06 -9.02 -5.59
C ASP A 73 4.53 -8.06 -4.51
N CYS A 74 5.42 -7.23 -3.97
CA CYS A 74 5.10 -6.15 -3.03
C CYS A 74 5.40 -4.79 -3.65
N TYR A 75 4.63 -3.81 -3.22
CA TYR A 75 4.64 -2.45 -3.73
C TYR A 75 5.01 -1.47 -2.62
N ASN A 76 5.84 -0.50 -2.95
CA ASN A 76 6.34 0.49 -1.99
C ASN A 76 5.28 1.52 -1.58
N LEU A 77 5.69 2.47 -0.73
CA LEU A 77 4.84 3.55 -0.24
C LEU A 77 4.21 4.40 -1.35
N ASP A 78 4.90 4.64 -2.47
CA ASP A 78 4.39 5.50 -3.55
C ASP A 78 3.13 4.87 -4.18
N VAL A 79 3.17 3.57 -4.45
CA VAL A 79 2.01 2.84 -4.96
C VAL A 79 0.88 2.85 -3.92
N ILE A 80 1.20 2.66 -2.64
CA ILE A 80 0.20 2.68 -1.56
C ILE A 80 -0.50 4.04 -1.49
N ILE A 81 0.25 5.14 -1.63
CA ILE A 81 -0.29 6.50 -1.67
C ILE A 81 -1.17 6.68 -2.91
N SER A 82 -0.65 6.37 -4.11
CA SER A 82 -1.37 6.51 -5.37
C SER A 82 -2.67 5.69 -5.41
N VAL A 83 -2.69 4.51 -4.81
CA VAL A 83 -3.90 3.69 -4.62
C VAL A 83 -4.83 4.32 -3.59
N GLY A 84 -4.32 4.78 -2.45
CA GLY A 84 -5.10 5.39 -1.37
C GLY A 84 -5.92 6.61 -1.81
N TYR A 85 -5.41 7.37 -2.80
CA TYR A 85 -6.16 8.47 -3.41
C TYR A 85 -7.26 8.03 -4.39
N ARG A 86 -7.16 6.83 -4.95
CA ARG A 86 -8.11 6.30 -5.95
C ARG A 86 -9.20 5.41 -5.37
N VAL A 87 -8.95 4.78 -4.23
CA VAL A 87 -9.93 3.88 -3.60
C VAL A 87 -11.10 4.66 -2.97
N LYS A 88 -12.32 4.18 -3.27
CA LYS A 88 -13.56 4.69 -2.69
C LYS A 88 -14.01 3.79 -1.53
N SER A 89 -13.35 3.93 -0.39
CA SER A 89 -13.72 3.25 0.87
C SER A 89 -13.67 4.20 2.06
N HIS A 90 -14.29 3.82 3.18
CA HIS A 90 -14.20 4.60 4.42
C HIS A 90 -12.73 4.74 4.87
N ARG A 91 -11.96 3.64 4.80
CA ARG A 91 -10.51 3.64 5.08
C ARG A 91 -9.72 4.53 4.12
N GLY A 92 -10.05 4.53 2.82
CA GLY A 92 -9.44 5.45 1.85
C GLY A 92 -9.68 6.92 2.21
N THR A 93 -10.88 7.27 2.67
CA THR A 93 -11.18 8.63 3.14
C THR A 93 -10.37 8.99 4.38
N GLN A 94 -10.30 8.11 5.38
CA GLN A 94 -9.48 8.33 6.57
C GLN A 94 -7.99 8.48 6.22
N PHE A 95 -7.48 7.66 5.29
CA PHE A 95 -6.12 7.75 4.78
C PHE A 95 -5.83 9.11 4.15
N ARG A 96 -6.69 9.59 3.24
CA ARG A 96 -6.53 10.91 2.62
C ARG A 96 -6.56 12.06 3.63
N ILE A 97 -7.43 11.99 4.65
CA ILE A 97 -7.48 12.98 5.73
C ILE A 97 -6.15 13.02 6.48
N TRP A 98 -5.60 11.86 6.83
CA TRP A 98 -4.33 11.73 7.52
C TRP A 98 -3.15 12.24 6.66
N THR A 99 -3.04 11.82 5.40
CA THR A 99 -1.99 12.27 4.48
C THR A 99 -2.03 13.79 4.30
N MET A 100 -3.23 14.37 4.16
CA MET A 100 -3.41 15.81 4.09
C MET A 100 -2.94 16.52 5.37
N GLY A 101 -3.16 15.91 6.54
CA GLY A 101 -2.64 16.41 7.82
C GLY A 101 -1.12 16.50 7.82
N ILE A 102 -0.44 15.42 7.43
CA ILE A 102 1.02 15.36 7.35
C ILE A 102 1.56 16.40 6.37
N LEU A 103 0.98 16.50 5.17
CA LEU A 103 1.41 17.48 4.17
C LEU A 103 1.27 18.92 4.70
N LYS A 104 0.16 19.24 5.36
CA LYS A 104 -0.05 20.55 5.99
C LYS A 104 0.96 20.84 7.10
N GLU A 105 1.34 19.83 7.89
CA GLU A 105 2.37 19.99 8.92
C GLU A 105 3.75 20.20 8.31
N TYR A 106 4.09 19.45 7.26
CA TYR A 106 5.35 19.61 6.53
C TYR A 106 5.48 20.99 5.90
N MET A 107 4.40 21.52 5.29
CA MET A 107 4.40 22.85 4.67
C MET A 107 4.51 24.02 5.66
N LYS A 108 4.31 23.78 6.97
CA LYS A 108 4.43 24.81 8.01
C LYS A 108 5.83 24.87 8.62
N LYS A 109 6.69 23.90 8.31
CA LYS A 109 8.11 23.90 8.65
C LYS A 109 8.91 24.54 7.53
#